data_AF-V8CJU5-F1
#
_entry.id   AF-V8CJU5-F1
#
_cell.length_a   1.000
_cell.length_b   1.000
_cell.length_c   1.000
_cell.angle_alpha   90.00
_cell.angle_beta   90.00
_cell.angle_gamma   90.00
#
_symmetry.space_group_name_H-M   'P 1'
#
loop_
_entity.id
_entity.type
_entity.pdbx_description
1 polymer ?
#
loop_
_entity_poly.entity_id
_entity_poly.type
_entity_poly.pdbx_seq_one_letter_code
_entity_poly.pdbx_strand_id
1 'polypeptide(L)' 'MILVFDCPYCGRENELAIELENEFDYIEQDESKDLAVVCQECDGEVDLEMIVSVSQGERQ' A
#
# COMPACT_ATOMS: atom_id res chain seq x y z
N MET A 1 -8.42 1.58 1.64
CA MET A 1 -7.31 2.55 1.79
C MET A 1 -7.02 3.15 0.43
N ILE A 2 -6.65 4.42 0.34
CA ILE A 2 -6.19 5.02 -0.92
C ILE A 2 -4.68 5.20 -0.82
N LEU A 3 -3.94 4.67 -1.79
CA LEU A 3 -2.50 4.86 -1.95
C LEU A 3 -2.27 5.83 -3.10
N VAL A 4 -1.48 6.86 -2.86
CA VAL A 4 -1.08 7.85 -3.87
C VAL A 4 0.42 7.73 -4.07
N PHE A 5 0.86 7.58 -5.31
CA PHE A 5 2.28 7.45 -5.64
C PHE A 5 2.63 8.14 -6.96
N ASP A 6 3.85 8.66 -7.05
CA ASP A 6 4.42 9.17 -8.30
C ASP A 6 5.02 8.03 -9.11
N CYS A 7 4.57 7.86 -10.35
CA CYS A 7 5.11 6.82 -11.23
C CYS A 7 6.57 7.15 -11.62
N PRO A 8 7.55 6.27 -11.34
CA PRO A 8 8.96 6.53 -11.67
C PRO A 8 9.24 6.54 -13.18
N TYR A 9 8.33 6.04 -14.00
CA TYR A 9 8.49 5.98 -15.46
C TYR A 9 7.99 7.24 -16.16
N CYS A 10 6.78 7.71 -15.82
CA CYS A 10 6.14 8.84 -16.50
C CYS A 10 6.09 10.13 -15.65
N GLY A 11 6.44 10.05 -14.37
CA GLY A 11 6.43 11.18 -13.44
C GLY A 11 5.04 11.72 -13.11
N ARG A 12 3.98 10.95 -13.39
CA ARG A 12 2.60 11.31 -13.06
C ARG A 12 2.16 10.68 -11.75
N GLU A 13 1.35 11.42 -11.01
CA GLU A 13 0.67 10.93 -9.82
C GLU A 13 -0.37 9.87 -10.21
N ASN A 14 -0.44 8.80 -9.42
CA ASN A 14 -1.40 7.72 -9.57
C ASN A 14 -2.11 7.48 -8.24
N GLU A 15 -3.41 7.20 -8.31
CA GLU A 15 -4.25 6.89 -7.16
C GLU A 15 -4.76 5.45 -7.26
N LEU A 16 -4.52 4.65 -6.23
CA LEU A 16 -4.97 3.27 -6.15
C LEU A 16 -5.81 3.03 -4.91
N ALA A 17 -7.02 2.50 -5.10
CA ALA A 17 -7.85 2.02 -4.01
C ALA A 17 -7.44 0.58 -3.66
N ILE A 18 -6.86 0.41 -2.48
CA ILE A 18 -6.45 -0.90 -1.95
C ILE A 18 -7.44 -1.31 -0.87
N GLU A 19 -8.09 -2.45 -1.06
CA GLU A 19 -8.85 -3.12 -0.02
C GLU A 19 -7.90 -4.02 0.75
N LEU A 20 -7.58 -3.63 1.99
CA LEU A 20 -6.87 -4.50 2.91
C LEU A 20 -7.90 -5.50 3.47
N GLU A 21 -7.99 -6.68 2.85
CA GLU A 21 -8.69 -7.80 3.46
C GLU A 21 -7.95 -8.15 4.75
N ASN A 22 -8.62 -7.82 5.84
CA ASN A 22 -8.09 -7.88 7.17
C ASN A 22 -8.45 -9.27 7.69
N GLU A 23 -7.60 -10.27 7.42
CA GLU A 23 -7.61 -11.55 8.13
C GLU A 23 -7.13 -11.31 9.57
N PHE A 24 -7.93 -10.58 10.36
CA PHE A 24 -7.67 -10.18 11.75
C PHE A 24 -7.71 -11.37 12.73
N ASP A 25 -6.87 -12.37 12.56
CA ASP A 25 -6.61 -13.31 13.65
C ASP A 25 -5.21 -13.10 14.26
N TYR A 26 -4.17 -12.77 13.48
CA TYR A 26 -2.82 -12.56 14.03
C TYR A 26 -1.96 -11.65 13.14
N ILE A 27 -2.22 -10.35 13.11
CA ILE A 27 -1.18 -9.41 12.63
C ILE A 27 -0.17 -9.28 13.78
N GLU A 28 0.88 -10.11 13.75
CA GLU A 28 2.08 -9.82 14.54
C GLU A 28 2.56 -8.41 14.17
N GLN A 29 2.99 -7.65 15.18
CA GLN A 29 3.35 -6.25 15.02
C GLN A 29 4.34 -6.08 13.85
N ASP A 30 3.95 -5.25 12.87
CA ASP A 30 4.68 -4.92 11.65
C ASP A 30 4.76 -6.05 10.59
N GLU A 31 3.75 -6.10 9.71
CA GLU A 31 3.79 -6.95 8.51
C GLU A 31 4.21 -6.13 7.28
N SER A 32 5.22 -6.60 6.56
CA SER A 32 5.61 -6.07 5.25
C SER A 32 4.81 -6.76 4.14
N LYS A 33 4.19 -5.99 3.26
CA LYS A 33 3.52 -6.49 2.06
C LYS A 33 4.14 -5.87 0.82
N ASP A 34 4.47 -6.72 -0.15
CA ASP A 34 4.80 -6.31 -1.51
C ASP A 34 3.51 -6.09 -2.31
N LEU A 35 3.47 -4.99 -3.05
CA LEU A 35 2.34 -4.59 -3.88
C LEU A 35 2.85 -4.22 -5.28
N ALA A 36 2.59 -5.09 -6.26
CA ALA A 36 2.83 -4.77 -7.66
C ALA A 36 1.61 -4.00 -8.21
N VAL A 37 1.84 -2.79 -8.72
CA VAL A 37 0.79 -1.91 -9.25
C VAL A 37 1.14 -1.47 -10.67
N VAL A 38 0.13 -1.34 -11.52
CA VAL A 38 0.32 -0.84 -12.89
C VAL A 38 -0.08 0.64 -12.93
N CYS A 39 0.82 1.48 -13.44
CA CYS A 39 0.52 2.89 -13.68
C CYS A 39 -0.59 3.02 -14.75
N GLN A 40 -1.66 3.73 -14.42
CA GLN A 40 -2.82 3.90 -15.33
C GLN A 40 -2.50 4.73 -16.57
N GLU A 41 -1.43 5.53 -16.52
CA GLU A 41 -1.07 6.48 -17.56
C GLU A 41 -0.06 5.95 -18.57
N CYS A 42 0.84 5.04 -18.14
CA CYS A 42 1.93 4.55 -19.00
C CYS A 42 2.07 3.03 -19.02
N ASP A 43 1.16 2.30 -18.36
CA ASP A 43 1.16 0.84 -18.23
C ASP A 43 2.45 0.26 -17.64
N GLY A 44 3.27 1.10 -16.99
CA GLY A 44 4.48 0.68 -16.29
C GLY A 44 4.18 -0.02 -14.97
N GLU A 45 4.79 -1.19 -14.77
CA GLU A 45 4.68 -1.96 -13.52
C GLU A 45 5.63 -1.37 -12.47
N VAL A 46 5.06 -1.04 -11.30
CA VAL A 46 5.73 -0.42 -10.15
C VAL A 46 5.55 -1.33 -8.96
N ASP A 47 6.68 -1.80 -8.40
CA ASP A 47 6.70 -2.55 -7.15
C ASP A 47 6.76 -1.58 -5.96
N LEU A 48 5.81 -1.71 -5.04
CA LEU A 48 5.71 -0.91 -3.82
C LEU A 48 5.83 -1.83 -2.61
N GLU A 49 6.68 -1.46 -1.65
CA GLU A 49 6.76 -2.11 -0.34
C GLU A 49 5.97 -1.28 0.68
N MET A 50 5.04 -1.93 1.38
CA MET A 50 4.21 -1.30 2.42
C MET A 50 4.44 -2.00 3.75
N ILE A 51 4.69 -1.22 4.80
CA ILE A 51 4.73 -1.70 6.18
C ILE A 51 3.42 -1.31 6.86
N VAL A 52 2.66 -2.31 7.33
CA VAL A 52 1.41 -2.10 8.05
C VAL A 52 1.66 -2.25 9.54
N SER A 53 1.71 -1.13 10.25
CA SER A 53 1.83 -1.08 11.71
C SER A 53 0.48 -0.83 12.36
N VAL A 54 0.01 -1.77 13.18
CA VAL A 54 -1.19 -1.55 14.02
C VAL A 54 -0.75 -0.93 15.33
N SER A 55 -0.86 0.39 15.43
CA SER A 55 -0.72 1.09 16.72
C SER A 55 -1.94 0.75 17.57
N GLN A 56 -1.80 -0.15 18.55
CA GLN A 56 -2.79 -0.27 19.62
C GLN A 56 -2.81 1.07 20.36
N GLY A 57 -3.81 1.90 20.04
CA GLY A 57 -3.99 3.17 20.72
C GLY A 57 -4.07 2.93 22.22
N GLU A 58 -3.16 3.53 22.98
CA GLU A 58 -3.24 3.59 24.44
C GLU A 58 -4.59 4.21 24.81
N ARG A 59 -5.51 3.39 25.31
CA ARG A 59 -6.71 3.90 26.00
C ARG A 59 -6.22 4.53 27.30
N GLN A 60 -6.11 5.86 27.32
CA GLN A 60 -6.12 6.64 28.57
C GLN A 60 -7.56 6.97 28.97
#